data_AF-A0A2T4X0A7-F1
#
_entry.id   AF-A0A2T4X0A7-F1
#
_cell.length_a   1.000
_cell.length_b   1.000
_cell.length_c   1.000
_cell.angle_alpha   90.00
_cell.angle_beta   90.00
_cell.angle_gamma   90.00
#
_symmetry.space_group_name_H-M   'P 1'
#
loop_
_entity.id
_entity.type
_entity.pdbx_description
1 polymer ?
#
loop_
_entity_poly.entity_id
_entity_poly.type
_entity_poly.pdbx_seq_one_letter_code
_entity_poly.pdbx_strand_id
1 'polypeptide(L)'
;MKQLYCSIFGHDYQVSKEVTYHVKEYTCKHCKEQVTTNGNGGLTLLTPKHKEINSVLERIHNRRMFRMKQQAAVNLVPKEQLLDFTPHFS
;
A
#
# COMPACT_ATOMS: atom_id res chain seq x y z
N MET A 1 -9.94 -2.04 31.60
CA MET A 1 -11.35 -1.84 31.19
C MET A 1 -11.56 -1.61 29.67
N LYS A 2 -10.57 -1.22 28.86
CA LYS A 2 -10.75 -0.99 27.41
C LYS A 2 -11.08 -2.25 26.58
N GLN A 3 -10.69 -3.42 27.09
CA GLN A 3 -10.96 -4.72 26.44
C GLN A 3 -12.44 -5.13 26.52
N LEU A 4 -13.12 -4.81 27.64
CA LEU A 4 -14.52 -5.19 27.84
C LEU A 4 -15.45 -4.51 26.83
N TYR A 5 -15.19 -3.26 26.45
CA TYR A 5 -15.94 -2.57 25.41
C TYR A 5 -15.85 -3.32 24.07
N CYS A 6 -14.64 -3.72 23.67
CA CYS A 6 -14.44 -4.43 22.39
C CYS A 6 -15.07 -5.83 22.43
N SER A 7 -15.07 -6.49 23.59
CA SER A 7 -15.71 -7.80 23.75
C SER A 7 -17.24 -7.76 23.66
N ILE A 8 -17.86 -6.64 24.04
CA ILE A 8 -19.33 -6.49 24.03
C ILE A 8 -19.83 -5.87 22.71
N PHE A 9 -19.13 -4.86 22.19
CA PHE A 9 -19.56 -4.08 21.02
C PHE A 9 -18.80 -4.42 19.73
N GLY A 10 -17.74 -5.23 19.81
CA GLY A 10 -16.83 -5.48 18.70
C GLY A 10 -15.71 -4.44 18.59
N HIS A 11 -14.77 -4.71 17.69
CA HIS A 11 -13.63 -3.83 17.46
C HIS A 11 -13.96 -2.70 16.49
N ASP A 12 -13.72 -1.45 16.91
CA ASP A 12 -13.74 -0.26 16.04
C ASP A 12 -12.36 -0.07 15.40
N TYR A 13 -12.12 -0.80 14.30
CA TYR A 13 -10.87 -0.76 13.54
C TYR A 13 -10.80 0.47 12.63
N GLN A 14 -9.77 1.28 12.82
CA GLN A 14 -9.47 2.43 11.96
C GLN A 14 -8.20 2.17 11.16
N VAL A 15 -8.17 2.59 9.89
CA VAL A 15 -6.99 2.45 9.03
C VAL A 15 -5.82 3.22 9.66
N SER A 16 -4.77 2.50 10.03
CA SER A 16 -3.53 3.10 10.54
C SER A 16 -2.47 3.26 9.46
N LYS A 17 -2.49 2.41 8.42
CA LYS A 17 -1.57 2.49 7.29
C LYS A 17 -2.18 1.88 6.03
N GLU A 18 -2.04 2.56 4.90
CA GLU A 18 -2.37 2.02 3.59
C GLU A 18 -1.10 1.45 2.95
N VAL A 19 -0.99 0.12 2.93
CA VAL A 19 0.19 -0.57 2.40
C VAL A 19 0.13 -0.61 0.88
N THR A 20 -1.04 -0.97 0.36
CA THR A 20 -1.41 -0.95 -1.06
C THR A 20 -2.89 -0.58 -1.17
N TYR A 21 -3.44 -0.54 -2.38
CA TYR A 21 -4.89 -0.35 -2.57
C TYR A 21 -5.76 -1.41 -1.86
N HIS A 22 -5.27 -2.65 -1.74
CA HIS A 22 -6.03 -3.77 -1.17
C HIS A 22 -5.56 -4.16 0.24
N VAL A 23 -4.30 -3.91 0.56
CA VAL A 23 -3.70 -4.28 1.85
C VAL A 23 -3.61 -3.04 2.72
N LYS A 24 -4.27 -3.08 3.87
CA LYS A 24 -4.27 -2.00 4.86
C LYS A 24 -4.01 -2.57 6.24
N GLU A 25 -3.36 -1.78 7.08
CA GLU A 25 -3.24 -2.03 8.51
C GLU A 25 -4.29 -1.21 9.23
N TYR A 26 -4.85 -1.80 10.27
CA TYR A 26 -5.89 -1.19 11.09
C TYR A 26 -5.50 -1.29 12.56
N THR A 27 -5.91 -0.29 13.32
CA THR A 27 -5.77 -0.26 14.78
C THR A 27 -7.12 0.00 15.41
N CYS A 28 -7.50 -0.84 16.37
CA CYS A 28 -8.73 -0.60 17.12
C CYS A 28 -8.58 0.65 18.01
N LYS A 29 -9.54 1.57 17.94
CA LYS A 29 -9.51 2.82 18.71
C LYS A 29 -9.49 2.57 20.22
N HIS A 30 -10.16 1.51 20.67
CA HIS A 30 -10.39 1.20 22.08
C HIS A 30 -9.32 0.27 22.68
N CYS A 31 -9.11 -0.92 22.09
CA CYS A 31 -8.15 -1.90 22.63
C CYS A 31 -6.72 -1.76 22.08
N LYS A 32 -6.51 -0.97 21.03
CA LYS A 32 -5.21 -0.80 20.33
C LYS A 32 -4.67 -2.07 19.69
N GLU A 33 -5.49 -3.10 19.53
CA GLU A 33 -5.16 -4.27 18.73
C GLU A 33 -4.97 -3.87 17.27
N GLN A 34 -3.93 -4.43 16.65
CA GLN A 34 -3.54 -4.14 15.28
C GLN A 34 -3.80 -5.36 14.40
N VAL A 35 -4.44 -5.13 13.27
CA VAL A 35 -4.77 -6.15 12.26
C VAL A 35 -4.39 -5.66 10.87
N THR A 36 -4.29 -6.56 9.91
CA THR A 36 -4.01 -6.26 8.50
C THR A 36 -4.88 -7.09 7.59
N THR A 37 -5.11 -6.62 6.35
CA THR A 37 -5.73 -7.44 5.32
C THR A 37 -4.83 -8.63 4.97
N ASN A 38 -5.38 -9.84 4.90
CA ASN A 38 -4.70 -11.05 4.45
C ASN A 38 -4.92 -11.30 2.94
N GLY A 39 -4.31 -12.37 2.40
CA GLY A 39 -4.41 -12.70 0.97
C GLY A 39 -5.82 -13.05 0.47
N ASN A 40 -6.75 -13.39 1.38
CA ASN A 40 -8.13 -13.71 1.06
C ASN A 40 -9.08 -12.51 1.27
N GLY A 41 -8.55 -11.33 1.59
CA GLY A 41 -9.33 -10.11 1.86
C GLY A 41 -9.90 -10.00 3.29
N GLY A 42 -9.64 -10.97 4.16
CA GLY A 42 -10.04 -10.92 5.58
C GLY A 42 -9.04 -10.18 6.46
N LEU A 43 -9.41 -9.91 7.72
CA LEU A 43 -8.52 -9.31 8.71
C LEU A 43 -7.78 -10.40 9.49
N THR A 44 -6.48 -10.21 9.71
CA THR A 44 -5.63 -11.07 10.55
C THR A 44 -4.75 -10.21 11.45
N LEU A 45 -4.29 -10.76 12.57
CA LEU A 45 -3.39 -10.08 13.50
C LEU A 45 -2.13 -9.53 12.81
N LEU A 46 -1.78 -8.28 13.13
CA LEU A 46 -0.57 -7.63 12.63
C LEU A 46 0.65 -8.10 13.46
N THR A 47 1.16 -9.27 13.09
CA THR A 47 2.39 -9.84 13.67
C THR A 47 3.64 -9.14 13.13
N PRO A 48 4.81 -9.29 13.78
CA PRO A 48 6.07 -8.78 13.23
C PRO A 48 6.35 -9.27 11.80
N LYS A 49 6.06 -10.56 11.53
CA LYS A 49 6.16 -11.14 10.19
C LYS A 49 5.26 -10.44 9.17
N HIS A 50 4.00 -10.15 9.56
CA HIS A 50 3.10 -9.41 8.67
C HIS A 50 3.57 -7.96 8.44
N LYS A 51 4.17 -7.30 9.45
CA LYS A 51 4.76 -5.96 9.28
C LYS A 51 5.90 -5.95 8.27
N GLU A 52 6.78 -6.96 8.31
CA GLU A 52 7.86 -7.11 7.33
C GLU A 52 7.32 -7.32 5.91
N ILE A 53 6.36 -8.25 5.76
CA ILE A 53 5.70 -8.50 4.48
C ILE A 53 5.06 -7.22 3.93
N ASN A 54 4.30 -6.50 4.76
CA ASN A 54 3.63 -5.25 4.39
C ASN A 54 4.64 -4.18 3.96
N SER A 55 5.75 -4.01 4.68
CA SER A 55 6.82 -3.07 4.31
C SER A 55 7.39 -3.36 2.92
N VAL A 56 7.62 -4.64 2.60
CA VAL A 56 8.08 -5.05 1.26
C VAL A 56 7.01 -4.78 0.19
N LEU A 57 5.75 -5.10 0.47
CA LEU A 57 4.63 -4.86 -0.44
C LEU A 57 4.46 -3.37 -0.76
N GLU A 58 4.52 -2.50 0.26
CA GLU A 58 4.47 -1.05 0.11
C GLU A 58 5.59 -0.54 -0.80
N ARG A 59 6.84 -1.00 -0.58
CA ARG A 59 7.97 -0.61 -1.43
C ARG A 59 7.76 -1.01 -2.90
N ILE A 60 7.29 -2.24 -3.14
CA ILE A 60 7.02 -2.74 -4.50
C ILE A 60 5.90 -1.93 -5.15
N HIS A 61 4.82 -1.68 -4.42
CA HIS A 61 3.68 -0.89 -4.88
C HIS A 61 4.12 0.52 -5.28
N ASN A 62 4.83 1.22 -4.40
CA ASN A 62 5.30 2.58 -4.65
C ASN A 62 6.22 2.66 -5.87
N ARG A 63 7.12 1.67 -6.03
CA ARG A 63 7.96 1.57 -7.22
C ARG A 63 7.14 1.38 -8.51
N ARG A 64 6.09 0.53 -8.48
CA ARG A 64 5.20 0.35 -9.63
C ARG A 64 4.45 1.63 -9.96
N MET A 65 3.87 2.29 -8.95
CA MET A 65 3.14 3.55 -9.13
C MET A 65 4.04 4.66 -9.70
N PHE A 66 5.27 4.77 -9.22
CA PHE A 66 6.23 5.73 -9.75
C PHE A 66 6.56 5.49 -11.23
N ARG A 67 6.74 4.22 -11.63
CA ARG A 67 6.96 3.86 -13.05
C ARG A 67 5.74 4.16 -13.92
N MET A 68 4.54 3.85 -13.44
CA MET A 68 3.30 4.15 -14.17
C MET A 68 3.13 5.66 -14.38
N LYS A 69 3.41 6.48 -13.36
CA LYS A 69 3.39 7.94 -13.48
C LYS A 69 4.41 8.45 -14.50
N GLN A 70 5.62 7.89 -14.54
CA GLN A 70 6.62 8.25 -15.54
C GLN A 70 6.18 7.89 -16.96
N GLN A 71 5.66 6.68 -17.17
CA GLN A 71 5.15 6.25 -18.47
C GLN A 71 3.99 7.14 -18.95
N ALA A 72 3.06 7.48 -18.04
CA ALA A 72 2.00 8.43 -18.34
C ALA A 72 2.55 9.80 -18.76
N ALA A 73 3.58 10.30 -18.08
CA ALA A 73 4.22 11.56 -18.45
C ALA A 73 4.93 11.51 -19.81
N VAL A 74 5.61 10.41 -20.14
CA VAL A 74 6.22 10.21 -21.47
C VAL A 74 5.17 10.15 -22.57
N ASN A 75 4.02 9.50 -22.32
CA ASN A 75 2.94 9.40 -23.29
C ASN A 75 2.27 10.74 -23.61
N LEU A 76 2.44 11.77 -22.76
CA LEU A 76 1.97 13.14 -23.02
C LEU A 76 2.92 13.91 -23.96
N VAL A 77 4.13 13.41 -24.19
CA VAL A 77 5.08 14.03 -25.13
C VAL A 77 4.72 13.57 -26.55
N PRO A 78 4.43 14.48 -27.49
CA PRO A 78 4.18 14.12 -28.88
C PRO A 78 5.36 13.30 -29.44
N LYS A 79 5.05 12.18 -30.12
CA LYS A 79 6.05 11.27 -30.70
C LYS A 79 7.07 11.96 -31.61
N GLU A 80 6.66 13.06 -32.24
CA GLU A 80 7.48 13.90 -33.11
C GLU A 80 8.71 14.46 -32.38
N GLN A 81 8.59 14.85 -31.10
CA GLN A 81 9.71 15.35 -30.29
C GLN A 81 10.62 14.24 -29.72
N LEU A 82 10.24 12.97 -29.87
CA LEU A 82 11.05 11.82 -29.40
C LEU A 82 12.01 11.30 -30.50
N LEU A 83 11.81 11.70 -31.76
CA LEU A 83 12.59 11.23 -32.90
C LEU A 83 13.93 11.96 -33.10
N ASP A 84 14.16 13.08 -32.40
CA ASP A 84 15.35 13.92 -32.59
C ASP A 84 16.59 13.46 -31.79
N PHE A 85 16.48 12.35 -31.04
CA PHE A 85 17.57 11.83 -30.19
C PHE A 85 18.16 10.51 -30.68
N THR A 86 18.24 10.27 -31.99
CA THR A 86 19.12 9.19 -32.50
C THR A 86 20.56 9.72 -32.50
N PRO A 87 21.44 9.29 -31.58
CA PRO A 87 22.84 9.66 -31.65
C PRO A 87 23.41 9.11 -32.96
N HIS A 88 23.77 9.99 -33.88
CA HIS A 88 24.55 9.62 -35.04
C HIS A 88 25.98 9.37 -34.56
N PHE A 89 26.28 8.12 -34.19
CA PHE A 89 27.64 7.70 -33.92
C PHE A 89 28.44 7.87 -35.20
N SER A 90 29.34 8.88 -35.19
CA SER A 90 30.30 9.14 -36.26
C SER A 90 31.56 8.34 -36.04
#